data_AF-A0A537YKK7-F1
#
_entry.id   AF-A0A537YKK7-F1
#
_cell.length_a   1.000
_cell.length_b   1.000
_cell.length_c   1.000
_cell.angle_alpha   90.00
_cell.angle_beta   90.00
_cell.angle_gamma   90.00
#
_symmetry.space_group_name_H-M   'P 1'
#
loop_
_entity.id
_entity.type
_entity.pdbx_description
1 polymer ?
#
loop_
_entity_poly.entity_id
_entity_poly.type
_entity_poly.pdbx_seq_one_letter_code
_entity_poly.pdbx_strand_id
1 'polypeptide(L)'
;AVLRDDRALLGLSDAGAHASQLCDAVFSTYLLEHWVRDTGVLTLEKAVWRLTGHPADVFGLRDRGRIAPGCFADLVAFDPATIAVGEMHRVHDLPAGADRLVARAEGIASVWVNGRPIVEDGADVPFRSGMLIRNGGGR
;
A
#
# COMPACT_ATOMS: atom_id res chain seq x y z
N ALA A 1 -6.38 -6.74 21.14
CA ALA A 1 -6.34 -5.50 20.35
C ALA A 1 -6.92 -5.76 18.97
N VAL A 2 -7.83 -4.92 18.48
CA VAL A 2 -8.55 -5.08 17.19
C VAL A 2 -7.59 -5.36 16.02
N LEU A 3 -6.41 -4.73 16.03
CA LEU A 3 -5.38 -4.89 15.01
C LEU A 3 -4.89 -6.36 14.82
N ARG A 4 -5.00 -7.21 15.84
CA ARG A 4 -4.60 -8.62 15.80
C ARG A 4 -5.75 -9.57 15.45
N ASP A 5 -7.00 -9.10 15.43
CA ASP A 5 -8.16 -9.94 15.14
C ASP A 5 -8.32 -10.11 13.62
N ASP A 6 -8.25 -11.33 13.13
CA ASP A 6 -8.29 -11.64 11.70
C ASP A 6 -9.65 -11.40 11.06
N ARG A 7 -10.69 -11.15 11.86
CA ARG A 7 -12.00 -10.71 11.38
C ARG A 7 -12.02 -9.23 11.04
N ALA A 8 -11.01 -8.46 11.45
CA ALA A 8 -10.90 -7.03 11.15
C ALA A 8 -10.07 -6.83 9.88
N LEU A 9 -10.69 -6.25 8.84
CA LEU A 9 -9.96 -5.82 7.65
C LEU A 9 -9.34 -4.45 7.88
N LEU A 10 -8.08 -4.29 7.47
CA LEU A 10 -7.48 -2.96 7.38
C LEU A 10 -8.07 -2.26 6.17
N GLY A 11 -8.66 -1.10 6.41
CA GLY A 11 -9.25 -0.29 5.37
C GLY A 11 -9.17 1.17 5.75
N LEU A 12 -9.14 2.02 4.73
CA LEU A 12 -9.10 3.45 4.88
C LEU A 12 -9.78 4.09 3.67
N SER A 13 -10.75 4.96 3.92
CA SER A 13 -11.35 5.79 2.89
C SER A 13 -12.12 6.93 3.55
N ASP A 14 -11.65 8.16 3.35
CA ASP A 14 -12.43 9.38 3.58
C ASP A 14 -13.11 9.87 2.29
N ALA A 15 -12.97 9.10 1.19
CA ALA A 15 -13.36 9.47 -0.17
C ALA A 15 -12.79 10.83 -0.65
N GLY A 16 -11.68 11.28 -0.09
CA GLY A 16 -11.04 12.57 -0.36
C GLY A 16 -11.70 13.77 0.33
N ALA A 17 -12.67 13.57 1.22
CA ALA A 17 -13.43 14.64 1.86
C ALA A 17 -12.54 15.59 2.68
N HIS A 18 -11.42 15.09 3.22
CA HIS A 18 -10.51 15.84 4.08
C HIS A 18 -9.07 15.84 3.53
N ALA A 19 -8.90 15.81 2.21
CA ALA A 19 -7.59 15.77 1.57
C ALA A 19 -6.66 16.93 1.97
N SER A 20 -7.19 18.08 2.42
CA SER A 20 -6.43 19.23 2.93
C SER A 20 -6.08 19.16 4.41
N GLN A 21 -6.62 18.19 5.16
CA GLN A 21 -6.46 18.04 6.61
C GLN A 21 -5.79 16.72 7.01
N LEU A 22 -5.93 15.67 6.19
CA LEU A 22 -5.38 14.33 6.45
C LEU A 22 -4.63 13.80 5.23
N CYS A 23 -3.62 12.96 5.47
CA CYS A 23 -2.96 12.17 4.43
C CYS A 23 -3.06 10.69 4.79
N ASP A 24 -4.10 10.07 4.27
CA ASP A 24 -4.48 8.69 4.59
C ASP A 24 -3.68 7.67 3.74
N ALA A 25 -3.12 8.10 2.61
CA ALA A 25 -2.37 7.24 1.68
C ALA A 25 -1.16 6.52 2.31
N VAL A 26 -0.69 6.97 3.48
CA VAL A 26 0.49 6.44 4.17
C VAL A 26 0.22 5.23 5.07
N PHE A 27 -1.04 4.79 5.21
CA PHE A 27 -1.41 3.80 6.24
C PHE A 27 -0.64 2.48 6.17
N SER A 28 -0.30 2.01 4.96
CA SER A 28 0.46 0.76 4.77
C SER A 28 1.89 0.92 5.27
N THR A 29 2.52 2.04 4.94
CA THR A 29 3.84 2.41 5.44
C THR A 29 3.82 2.59 6.95
N TYR A 30 2.84 3.31 7.49
CA TYR A 30 2.67 3.50 8.94
C TYR A 30 2.44 2.18 9.67
N LEU A 31 1.73 1.22 9.07
CA LEU A 31 1.57 -0.12 9.64
C LEU A 31 2.92 -0.84 9.81
N LEU A 32 3.76 -0.79 8.78
CA LEU A 32 5.08 -1.45 8.79
C LEU A 32 6.07 -0.70 9.69
N GLU A 33 6.03 0.62 9.68
CA GLU A 33 6.84 1.47 10.51
C GLU A 33 6.46 1.33 12.00
N HIS A 34 5.27 1.79 12.36
CA HIS A 34 4.88 1.94 13.75
C HIS A 34 4.44 0.60 14.37
N TRP A 35 3.55 -0.13 13.71
CA TRP A 35 2.91 -1.32 14.31
C TRP A 35 3.76 -2.59 14.21
N VAL A 36 4.75 -2.62 13.32
CA VAL A 36 5.72 -3.72 13.21
C VAL A 36 7.06 -3.32 13.80
N ARG A 37 7.79 -2.36 13.20
CA ARG A 37 9.17 -2.04 13.60
C ARG A 37 9.24 -1.40 14.99
N ASP A 38 8.45 -0.36 15.25
CA ASP A 38 8.63 0.44 16.46
C ASP A 38 7.97 -0.17 17.71
N THR A 39 6.78 -0.79 17.54
CA THR A 39 5.99 -1.31 18.68
C THR A 39 5.98 -2.84 18.79
N GLY A 40 6.33 -3.57 17.72
CA GLY A 40 6.28 -5.04 17.71
C GLY A 40 4.87 -5.63 17.93
N VAL A 41 3.80 -4.84 17.71
CA VAL A 41 2.43 -5.31 17.93
C VAL A 41 2.05 -6.40 16.91
N LEU A 42 2.53 -6.27 15.67
CA LEU A 42 2.42 -7.27 14.62
C LEU A 42 3.80 -7.78 14.22
N THR A 43 3.89 -9.05 13.81
CA THR A 43 5.07 -9.53 13.08
C THR A 43 5.04 -8.98 11.66
N LEU A 44 6.22 -8.92 11.01
CA LEU A 44 6.33 -8.45 9.64
C LEU A 44 5.45 -9.28 8.69
N GLU A 45 5.47 -10.60 8.83
CA GLU A 45 4.68 -11.52 7.99
C GLU A 45 3.18 -11.30 8.19
N LYS A 46 2.75 -11.04 9.44
CA LYS A 46 1.34 -10.77 9.72
C LYS A 46 0.90 -9.45 9.11
N ALA A 47 1.70 -8.40 9.20
CA ALA A 47 1.41 -7.11 8.59
C ALA A 47 1.40 -7.20 7.05
N VAL A 48 2.36 -7.91 6.45
CA VAL A 48 2.39 -8.17 5.00
C VAL A 48 1.12 -8.91 4.57
N TRP A 49 0.71 -9.98 5.30
CA TRP A 49 -0.55 -10.67 4.99
C TRP A 49 -1.78 -9.77 5.14
N ARG A 50 -1.83 -8.91 6.17
CA ARG A 50 -2.91 -7.94 6.39
C ARG A 50 -3.04 -6.94 5.24
N LEU A 51 -1.93 -6.60 4.58
CA LEU A 51 -1.91 -5.68 3.43
C LEU A 51 -2.09 -6.37 2.08
N THR A 52 -1.92 -7.70 1.99
CA THR A 52 -1.89 -8.43 0.71
C THR A 52 -2.92 -9.55 0.66
N GLY A 53 -2.62 -10.71 1.24
CA GLY A 53 -3.46 -11.91 1.16
C GLY A 53 -4.84 -11.72 1.80
N HIS A 54 -4.93 -11.01 2.93
CA HIS A 54 -6.19 -10.80 3.62
C HIS A 54 -7.23 -10.02 2.77
N PRO A 55 -6.92 -8.81 2.23
CA PRO A 55 -7.85 -8.15 1.32
C PRO A 55 -8.07 -8.91 0.01
N ALA A 56 -7.06 -9.63 -0.51
CA ALA A 56 -7.24 -10.45 -1.71
C ALA A 56 -8.28 -11.57 -1.50
N ASP A 57 -8.25 -12.25 -0.35
CA ASP A 57 -9.21 -13.29 -0.01
C ASP A 57 -10.63 -12.71 0.18
N VAL A 58 -10.75 -11.58 0.88
CA VAL A 58 -12.05 -10.93 1.19
C VAL A 58 -12.71 -10.38 -0.08
N PHE A 59 -11.94 -9.76 -0.97
CA PHE A 59 -12.46 -9.17 -2.21
C PHE A 59 -12.48 -10.15 -3.39
N GLY A 60 -12.00 -11.38 -3.22
CA GLY A 60 -11.96 -12.40 -4.27
C GLY A 60 -11.00 -12.06 -5.41
N LEU A 61 -9.87 -11.41 -5.11
CA LEU A 61 -8.83 -11.06 -6.07
C LEU A 61 -8.02 -12.31 -6.43
N ARG A 62 -8.51 -13.08 -7.39
CA ARG A 62 -7.86 -14.32 -7.86
C ARG A 62 -6.45 -14.02 -8.37
N ASP A 63 -5.53 -14.93 -8.07
CA ASP A 63 -4.13 -14.87 -8.50
C ASP A 63 -3.35 -13.64 -8.01
N ARG A 64 -3.79 -12.97 -6.93
CA ARG A 64 -3.14 -11.78 -6.34
C ARG A 64 -2.99 -11.89 -4.83
N GLY A 65 -2.16 -11.01 -4.24
CA GLY A 65 -1.93 -10.92 -2.80
C GLY A 65 -1.01 -12.02 -2.22
N ARG A 66 -0.40 -12.85 -3.07
CA ARG A 66 0.53 -13.92 -2.67
C ARG A 66 1.68 -14.03 -3.67
N ILE A 67 2.86 -14.40 -3.19
CA ILE A 67 4.00 -14.75 -4.04
C ILE A 67 3.95 -16.26 -4.28
N ALA A 68 3.41 -16.66 -5.43
CA ALA A 68 3.32 -18.05 -5.84
C ALA A 68 3.32 -18.17 -7.37
N PRO A 69 3.79 -19.30 -7.93
CA PRO A 69 3.64 -19.57 -9.35
C PRO A 69 2.17 -19.44 -9.80
N GLY A 70 1.95 -18.80 -10.95
CA GLY A 70 0.61 -18.52 -11.49
C GLY A 70 -0.01 -17.20 -11.02
N CYS A 71 0.45 -16.61 -9.91
CA CYS A 71 -0.01 -15.29 -9.46
C CYS A 71 0.52 -14.16 -10.37
N PHE A 72 -0.21 -13.04 -10.41
CA PHE A 72 0.31 -11.80 -10.96
C PHE A 72 1.54 -11.34 -10.17
N ALA A 73 2.54 -10.82 -10.89
CA ALA A 73 3.74 -10.26 -10.29
C ALA A 73 3.48 -8.81 -9.80
N ASP A 74 2.58 -8.69 -8.82
CA ASP A 74 2.41 -7.47 -8.04
C ASP A 74 3.29 -7.58 -6.79
N LEU A 75 4.41 -6.87 -6.80
CA LEU A 75 5.48 -7.07 -5.82
C LEU A 75 5.94 -5.71 -5.30
N VAL A 76 6.41 -5.71 -4.05
CA VAL A 76 7.06 -4.56 -3.41
C VAL A 76 8.34 -5.06 -2.77
N ALA A 77 9.46 -4.44 -3.11
CA ALA A 77 10.73 -4.60 -2.42
C ALA A 77 10.92 -3.41 -1.48
N PHE A 78 11.08 -3.68 -0.19
CA PHE A 78 11.28 -2.67 0.83
C PHE A 78 12.22 -3.17 1.92
N ASP A 79 12.88 -2.24 2.61
CA ASP A 79 13.73 -2.53 3.76
C ASP A 79 12.91 -2.36 5.06
N PRO A 80 12.67 -3.43 5.82
CA PRO A 80 11.90 -3.36 7.06
C PRO A 80 12.59 -2.55 8.16
N ALA A 81 13.90 -2.31 8.08
CA ALA A 81 14.61 -1.49 9.05
C ALA A 81 14.38 0.02 8.80
N THR A 82 14.24 0.42 7.54
CA THR A 82 14.19 1.85 7.15
C THR A 82 12.82 2.32 6.67
N ILE A 83 11.84 1.43 6.48
CA ILE A 83 10.50 1.82 6.04
C ILE A 83 9.85 2.83 7.00
N ALA A 84 9.45 3.99 6.47
CA ALA A 84 8.91 5.08 7.27
C ALA A 84 7.98 5.98 6.48
N VAL A 85 7.05 6.62 7.17
CA VAL A 85 6.25 7.71 6.62
C VAL A 85 7.12 8.96 6.54
N GLY A 86 7.40 9.42 5.32
CA GLY A 86 8.18 10.64 5.09
C GLY A 86 7.41 11.89 5.48
N GLU A 87 8.09 13.04 5.36
CA GLU A 87 7.55 14.33 5.76
C GLU A 87 6.23 14.68 5.05
N MET A 88 5.23 15.01 5.85
CA MET A 88 3.95 15.49 5.36
C MET A 88 4.06 16.95 4.91
N HIS A 89 3.66 17.23 3.67
CA HIS A 89 3.69 18.57 3.11
C HIS A 89 2.43 18.88 2.30
N ARG A 90 2.16 20.16 2.13
CA ARG A 90 0.99 20.67 1.41
C ARG A 90 1.34 20.96 -0.04
N VAL A 91 0.50 20.50 -0.96
CA VAL A 91 0.61 20.76 -2.41
C VAL A 91 -0.71 21.33 -2.94
N HIS A 92 -0.66 22.01 -4.09
CA HIS A 92 -1.80 22.68 -4.73
C HIS A 92 -2.00 22.17 -6.16
N ASP A 93 -2.17 20.85 -6.30
CA ASP A 93 -2.18 20.13 -7.58
C ASP A 93 -3.55 19.53 -7.94
N LEU A 94 -4.59 19.85 -7.16
CA LEU A 94 -5.98 19.46 -7.45
C LEU A 94 -6.67 20.47 -8.39
N PRO A 95 -7.81 20.10 -9.02
CA PRO A 95 -8.57 21.01 -9.86
C PRO A 95 -8.87 22.35 -9.18
N ALA A 96 -8.86 23.42 -9.97
CA ALA A 96 -8.99 24.80 -9.49
C ALA A 96 -7.90 25.26 -8.50
N GLY A 97 -6.78 24.54 -8.40
CA GLY A 97 -5.67 24.88 -7.49
C GLY A 97 -5.96 24.56 -6.03
N ALA A 98 -6.95 23.69 -5.76
CA ALA A 98 -7.22 23.21 -4.41
C ALA A 98 -6.01 22.47 -3.83
N ASP A 99 -5.91 22.48 -2.50
CA ASP A 99 -4.78 21.94 -1.78
C ASP A 99 -5.04 20.53 -1.24
N ARG A 100 -3.94 19.80 -0.98
CA ARG A 100 -3.96 18.53 -0.27
C ARG A 100 -2.67 18.28 0.50
N LEU A 101 -2.72 17.39 1.49
CA LEU A 101 -1.56 16.87 2.19
C LEU A 101 -1.05 15.60 1.51
N VAL A 102 0.26 15.51 1.36
CA VAL A 102 0.95 14.36 0.80
C VAL A 102 2.16 14.00 1.65
N ALA A 103 2.49 12.72 1.66
CA ALA A 103 3.72 12.20 2.24
C ALA A 103 4.19 11.02 1.37
N ARG A 104 5.50 10.92 1.16
CA ARG A 104 6.11 9.79 0.44
C ARG A 104 6.55 8.72 1.44
N ALA A 105 6.55 7.47 1.01
CA ALA A 105 7.16 6.40 1.80
C ALA A 105 8.67 6.42 1.63
N GLU A 106 9.39 6.13 2.71
CA GLU A 106 10.81 5.82 2.71
C GLU A 106 11.01 4.29 2.80
N GLY A 107 12.20 3.82 2.43
CA GLY A 107 12.54 2.39 2.49
C GLY A 107 11.88 1.50 1.41
N ILE A 108 11.10 2.07 0.49
CA ILE A 108 10.59 1.36 -0.70
C ILE A 108 11.64 1.41 -1.81
N ALA A 109 12.23 0.27 -2.16
CA ALA A 109 13.23 0.19 -3.22
C ALA A 109 12.58 0.08 -4.60
N SER A 110 11.57 -0.78 -4.75
CA SER A 110 10.93 -1.01 -6.05
C SER A 110 9.52 -1.57 -5.91
N VAL A 111 8.69 -1.28 -6.90
CA VAL A 111 7.31 -1.74 -6.97
C VAL A 111 7.02 -2.21 -8.38
N TRP A 112 6.43 -3.40 -8.49
CA TRP A 112 5.99 -3.98 -9.75
C TRP A 112 4.49 -4.18 -9.71
N VAL A 113 3.83 -3.87 -10.82
CA VAL A 113 2.42 -4.18 -11.03
C VAL A 113 2.32 -4.97 -12.33
N ASN A 114 1.68 -6.14 -12.27
CA ASN A 114 1.61 -7.08 -13.39
C ASN A 114 2.99 -7.42 -14.01
N GLY A 115 4.04 -7.48 -13.18
CA GLY A 115 5.41 -7.80 -13.59
C GLY A 115 6.17 -6.65 -14.26
N ARG A 116 5.61 -5.44 -14.26
CA ARG A 116 6.24 -4.25 -14.83
C ARG A 116 6.55 -3.25 -13.72
N PRO A 117 7.78 -2.70 -13.67
CA PRO A 117 8.13 -1.73 -12.64
C PRO A 117 7.30 -0.46 -12.79
N ILE A 118 6.86 0.07 -11.65
CA ILE A 118 6.25 1.40 -11.49
C ILE A 118 7.06 2.29 -10.52
N VAL A 119 7.93 1.68 -9.73
CA VAL A 119 8.98 2.34 -8.94
C VAL A 119 10.28 1.56 -9.13
N GLU A 120 11.38 2.23 -9.46
CA GLU A 120 12.73 1.67 -9.57
C GLU A 120 13.70 2.57 -8.80
N ASP A 121 14.60 1.97 -8.01
CA ASP A 121 15.56 2.67 -7.16
C ASP A 121 14.95 3.82 -6.32
N GLY A 122 13.73 3.59 -5.80
CA GLY A 122 12.97 4.55 -5.01
C GLY A 122 12.31 5.69 -5.79
N ALA A 123 12.40 5.69 -7.12
CA ALA A 123 11.82 6.71 -7.99
C ALA A 123 10.64 6.19 -8.83
N ASP A 124 9.61 7.02 -8.99
CA ASP A 124 8.46 6.72 -9.86
C ASP A 124 8.91 6.63 -11.32
N VAL A 125 8.48 5.60 -12.05
CA VAL A 125 8.69 5.51 -13.51
C VAL A 125 7.41 5.89 -14.26
N PRO A 126 7.49 6.45 -15.48
CA PRO A 126 6.32 6.96 -16.21
C PRO A 126 5.38 5.87 -16.77
N PHE A 127 5.53 4.62 -16.34
CA PHE A 127 4.77 3.49 -16.83
C PHE A 127 3.55 3.18 -15.95
N ARG A 128 2.43 2.84 -16.58
CA ARG A 128 1.20 2.40 -15.89
C ARG A 128 0.82 1.01 -16.40
N SER A 129 0.94 0.00 -15.55
CA SER A 129 0.63 -1.40 -15.88
C SER A 129 -0.66 -1.91 -15.24
N GLY A 130 -1.44 -1.03 -14.60
CA GLY A 130 -2.70 -1.39 -13.94
C GLY A 130 -3.74 -1.97 -14.90
N MET A 131 -4.63 -2.79 -14.36
CA MET A 131 -5.72 -3.43 -15.09
C MET A 131 -7.02 -3.33 -14.29
N LEU A 132 -8.14 -3.20 -14.99
CA LEU A 132 -9.46 -3.35 -14.37
C LEU A 132 -9.64 -4.79 -13.85
N ILE A 133 -9.82 -4.94 -12.54
CA ILE A 133 -10.18 -6.22 -11.95
C ILE A 133 -11.69 -6.39 -12.05
N ARG A 134 -12.13 -7.45 -12.72
CA ARG A 134 -13.53 -7.83 -12.82
C ARG A 134 -13.85 -8.88 -11.77
N ASN A 135 -15.06 -8.86 -11.23
CA ASN A 135 -15.49 -9.87 -10.26
C ASN A 135 -15.36 -11.28 -10.87
N GLY A 136 -14.61 -12.17 -10.21
CA GLY A 136 -14.30 -13.51 -10.71
C GLY A 136 -13.21 -13.58 -11.79
N GLY A 137 -12.61 -12.46 -12.19
CA GLY A 137 -11.48 -12.45 -13.12
C GLY A 137 -10.21 -12.95 -12.43
N GLY A 138 -9.70 -14.10 -12.88
CA GLY A 138 -8.30 -14.49 -12.72
C GLY A 138 -7.52 -14.16 -13.99
N ARG A 139 -6.30 -14.70 -14.10
CA ARG A 139 -5.63 -14.76 -15.41
C ARG A 139 -6.44 -15.52 -16.46
#